data_AF-A0A2S8JET8-F1
#
_entry.id   AF-A0A2S8JET8-F1
#
_cell.length_a   1.000
_cell.length_b   1.000
_cell.length_c   1.000
_cell.angle_alpha   90.00
_cell.angle_beta   90.00
_cell.angle_gamma   90.00
#
_symmetry.space_group_name_H-M   'P 1'
#
loop_
_entity.id
_entity.type
_entity.pdbx_description
1 polymer ?
#
loop_
_entity_poly.entity_id
_entity_poly.type
_entity_poly.pdbx_seq_one_letter_code
_entity_poly.pdbx_strand_id
1 'polypeptide(L)'
;MPLRLAARHDRSTRASAGERIGIHPRMLTRMGAEPRQQARVSHGGTTALFTLIPDTYVEEIDTIAITEGGCRRLGAAPGQTVILDRRCTASAMTEEEAEIGGEFIERLEDDGRHHRLVVLAPHGGAIETRTDQQAEQVVASLGSRDSTLWVCKGWRPVGNAYRAWHISSTDLSVHSFPLLRSLSARRFRWALSFHGYRGNDVLIGGRAPARLKSDVRNAIAKALDGSGVCVRVAEPGERHSGESASNLVNRLTIDAAGGTQIEQSRAARTLHGPAIAAAVSEVYDTWIATDNRR
;
A
#
# COMPACT_ATOMS: atom_id res chain seq x y z
N MET A 1 -4.71 8.53 -22.72
CA MET A 1 -5.72 9.51 -23.20
C MET A 1 -5.31 10.91 -22.75
N PRO A 2 -5.19 11.89 -23.66
CA PRO A 2 -4.86 13.26 -23.29
C PRO A 2 -6.02 13.94 -22.53
N LEU A 3 -5.70 14.65 -21.46
CA LEU A 3 -6.64 15.43 -20.63
C LEU A 3 -5.98 16.73 -20.18
N ARG A 4 -6.77 17.77 -19.92
CA ARG A 4 -6.29 19.04 -19.37
C ARG A 4 -6.25 18.99 -17.84
N LEU A 5 -5.23 19.59 -17.23
CA LEU A 5 -5.19 19.79 -15.79
C LEU A 5 -5.93 21.07 -15.40
N ALA A 6 -6.77 20.98 -14.38
CA ALA A 6 -7.33 22.11 -13.66
C ALA A 6 -6.90 22.09 -12.19
N ALA A 7 -6.84 23.26 -11.57
CA ALA A 7 -6.62 23.36 -10.15
C ALA A 7 -7.84 22.80 -9.39
N ARG A 8 -7.60 21.88 -8.46
CA ARG A 8 -8.61 21.43 -7.51
C ARG A 8 -8.52 22.29 -6.26
N HIS A 9 -9.53 23.12 -6.04
CA HIS A 9 -9.70 23.86 -4.80
C HIS A 9 -10.28 22.93 -3.72
N ASP A 10 -9.49 21.95 -3.29
CA ASP A 10 -9.88 21.05 -2.21
C ASP A 10 -9.79 21.80 -0.86
N ARG A 11 -10.82 21.69 -0.02
CA ARG A 11 -10.80 22.16 1.38
C ARG A 11 -10.22 21.09 2.33
N SER A 12 -9.98 19.87 1.84
CA SER A 12 -9.40 18.76 2.63
C SER A 12 -7.89 18.90 2.76
N THR A 13 -7.42 19.04 4.00
CA THR A 13 -6.00 19.05 4.37
C THR A 13 -5.40 17.66 4.58
N ARG A 14 -6.15 16.59 4.26
CA ARG A 14 -5.66 15.21 4.45
C ARG A 14 -4.41 14.96 3.59
N ALA A 15 -3.41 14.30 4.18
CA ALA A 15 -2.13 14.01 3.51
C ALA A 15 -2.28 13.27 2.17
N SER A 16 -3.34 12.46 2.00
CA SER A 16 -3.65 11.74 0.75
C SER A 16 -4.34 12.58 -0.33
N ALA A 17 -4.62 13.87 -0.09
CA ALA A 17 -5.22 14.74 -1.11
C ALA A 17 -4.33 14.90 -2.36
N GLY A 18 -3.00 14.77 -2.21
CA GLY A 18 -2.06 14.72 -3.34
C GLY A 18 -2.11 13.43 -4.15
N GLU A 19 -2.80 12.40 -3.66
CA GLU A 19 -2.91 11.07 -4.28
C GLU A 19 -4.18 10.88 -5.10
N ARG A 20 -5.00 11.93 -5.19
CA ARG A 20 -6.33 11.89 -5.79
C ARG A 20 -6.45 12.92 -6.88
N ILE A 21 -7.13 12.54 -7.96
CA ILE A 21 -7.56 13.47 -9.00
C ILE A 21 -9.08 13.44 -9.10
N GLY A 22 -9.68 14.62 -9.18
CA GLY A 22 -11.09 14.79 -9.52
C GLY A 22 -11.27 14.53 -11.02
N ILE A 23 -12.27 13.75 -11.39
CA ILE A 23 -12.57 13.44 -12.79
C ILE A 23 -14.07 13.47 -13.03
N HIS A 24 -14.48 14.04 -14.16
CA HIS A 24 -15.89 14.09 -14.53
C HIS A 24 -16.49 12.66 -14.59
N PRO A 25 -17.64 12.37 -13.94
CA PRO A 25 -18.23 11.02 -13.92
C PRO A 25 -18.43 10.39 -15.31
N ARG A 26 -18.95 11.16 -16.28
CA ARG A 26 -19.07 10.71 -17.68
C ARG A 26 -17.74 10.32 -18.33
N MET A 27 -16.63 10.98 -17.99
CA MET A 27 -15.31 10.58 -18.50
C MET A 27 -14.87 9.26 -17.89
N LEU A 28 -15.09 9.08 -16.58
CA LEU A 28 -14.81 7.83 -15.89
C LEU A 28 -15.59 6.65 -16.52
N THR A 29 -16.88 6.85 -16.80
CA THR A 29 -17.71 5.87 -17.55
C THR A 29 -17.20 5.64 -18.98
N ARG A 30 -16.88 6.71 -19.73
CA ARG A 30 -16.38 6.60 -21.11
C ARG A 30 -15.08 5.81 -21.19
N MET A 31 -14.22 5.97 -20.18
CA MET A 31 -13.00 5.21 -20.04
C MET A 31 -13.25 3.76 -19.61
N GLY A 32 -14.44 3.40 -19.15
CA GLY A 32 -14.74 2.11 -18.53
C GLY A 32 -14.00 1.89 -17.21
N ALA A 33 -13.65 2.97 -16.51
CA ALA A 33 -12.98 2.92 -15.21
C ALA A 33 -14.00 2.95 -14.07
N GLU A 34 -13.64 2.39 -12.92
CA GLU A 34 -14.47 2.42 -11.72
C GLU A 34 -14.11 3.60 -10.82
N PRO A 35 -15.06 4.14 -10.04
CA PRO A 35 -14.76 5.10 -8.98
C PRO A 35 -13.67 4.56 -8.06
N ARG A 36 -12.71 5.41 -7.70
CA ARG A 36 -11.57 5.08 -6.84
C ARG A 36 -10.59 4.06 -7.44
N GLN A 37 -10.70 3.73 -8.73
CA GLN A 37 -9.64 3.02 -9.43
C GLN A 37 -8.38 3.90 -9.50
N GLN A 38 -7.21 3.27 -9.50
CA GLN A 38 -5.92 3.91 -9.71
C GLN A 38 -5.59 3.98 -11.20
N ALA A 39 -5.03 5.11 -11.62
CA ALA A 39 -4.57 5.35 -12.97
C ALA A 39 -3.22 6.07 -12.96
N ARG A 40 -2.41 5.80 -13.98
CA ARG A 40 -1.17 6.53 -14.24
C ARG A 40 -1.50 7.84 -14.93
N VAL A 41 -0.85 8.90 -14.48
CA VAL A 41 -0.88 10.20 -15.15
C VAL A 41 0.55 10.60 -15.47
N SER A 42 0.79 11.00 -16.71
CA SER A 42 2.11 11.33 -17.23
C SER A 42 2.17 12.74 -17.82
N HIS A 43 3.27 13.44 -17.55
CA HIS A 43 3.59 14.78 -18.07
C HIS A 43 5.10 14.93 -18.22
N GLY A 44 5.57 15.39 -19.39
CA GLY A 44 6.99 15.70 -19.60
C GLY A 44 7.94 14.56 -19.20
N GLY A 45 7.58 13.30 -19.49
CA GLY A 45 8.36 12.11 -19.10
C GLY A 45 8.26 11.69 -17.63
N THR A 46 7.57 12.45 -16.78
CA THR A 46 7.26 12.05 -15.41
C THR A 46 5.92 11.35 -15.34
N THR A 47 5.85 10.23 -14.61
CA THR A 47 4.61 9.48 -14.35
C THR A 47 4.38 9.37 -12.85
N ALA A 48 3.12 9.49 -12.43
CA ALA A 48 2.70 9.20 -11.07
C ALA A 48 1.32 8.51 -11.06
N LEU A 49 1.08 7.70 -10.02
CA LEU A 49 -0.17 6.99 -9.79
C LEU A 49 -1.15 7.86 -8.99
N PHE A 50 -2.41 7.88 -9.40
CA PHE A 50 -3.47 8.63 -8.72
C PHE A 50 -4.74 7.81 -8.59
N THR A 51 -5.50 8.06 -7.53
CA THR A 51 -6.85 7.55 -7.34
C THR A 51 -7.85 8.47 -8.03
N LEU A 52 -8.68 7.91 -8.92
CA LEU A 52 -9.72 8.63 -9.65
C LEU A 52 -10.94 8.85 -8.74
N ILE A 53 -11.26 10.10 -8.44
CA ILE A 53 -12.43 10.47 -7.64
C ILE A 53 -13.45 11.14 -8.56
N PRO A 54 -14.67 10.60 -8.70
CA PRO A 54 -15.74 11.30 -9.40
C PRO A 54 -15.94 12.70 -8.79
N ASP A 55 -15.86 13.73 -9.62
CA ASP A 55 -15.95 15.12 -9.20
C ASP A 55 -16.94 15.86 -10.12
N THR A 56 -18.10 16.20 -9.56
CA THR A 56 -19.18 16.90 -10.29
C THR A 56 -18.91 18.39 -10.46
N TYR A 57 -17.86 18.94 -9.82
CA TYR A 57 -17.43 20.33 -10.02
C TYR A 57 -16.44 20.47 -11.18
N VAL A 58 -15.98 19.36 -11.76
CA VAL A 58 -15.24 19.39 -13.02
C VAL A 58 -16.25 19.58 -14.15
N GLU A 59 -16.31 20.80 -14.70
CA GLU A 59 -17.28 21.17 -15.74
C GLU A 59 -16.95 20.51 -17.09
N GLU A 60 -15.68 20.53 -17.48
CA GLU A 60 -15.21 20.00 -18.76
C GLU A 60 -14.90 18.50 -18.66
N ILE A 61 -15.50 17.69 -19.55
CA ILE A 61 -15.35 16.23 -19.53
C ILE A 61 -13.91 15.77 -19.77
N ASP A 62 -13.12 16.53 -20.52
CA ASP A 62 -11.72 16.28 -20.85
C ASP A 62 -10.72 16.94 -19.89
N THR A 63 -11.20 17.38 -18.73
CA THR A 63 -10.39 17.96 -17.66
C THR A 63 -10.32 17.03 -16.44
N ILE A 64 -9.17 17.04 -15.76
CA ILE A 64 -9.02 16.46 -14.42
C ILE A 64 -8.59 17.54 -13.43
N ALA A 65 -9.17 17.51 -12.24
CA ALA A 65 -8.85 18.45 -11.17
C ALA A 65 -7.78 17.86 -10.25
N ILE A 66 -6.68 18.58 -10.06
CA ILE A 66 -5.54 18.13 -9.25
C ILE A 66 -5.16 19.17 -8.18
N THR A 67 -4.76 18.70 -7.00
CA THR A 67 -4.25 19.57 -5.94
C THR A 67 -2.82 20.01 -6.23
N GLU A 68 -2.34 21.05 -5.54
CA GLU A 68 -0.93 21.47 -5.62
C GLU A 68 0.03 20.33 -5.25
N GLY A 69 -0.35 19.49 -4.28
CA GLY A 69 0.39 18.27 -3.93
C GLY A 69 0.48 17.28 -5.09
N GLY A 70 -0.62 17.08 -5.83
CA GLY A 70 -0.62 16.24 -7.03
C GLY A 70 0.21 16.83 -8.17
N CYS A 71 0.14 18.15 -8.39
CA CYS A 71 1.02 18.86 -9.33
C CYS A 71 2.50 18.61 -9.04
N ARG A 72 2.92 18.69 -7.76
CA ARG A 72 4.31 18.40 -7.35
C ARG A 72 4.73 16.95 -7.57
N ARG A 73 3.79 15.98 -7.50
CA ARG A 73 4.09 14.57 -7.81
C ARG A 73 4.33 14.37 -9.30
N LEU A 74 3.53 15.04 -10.13
CA LEU A 74 3.56 14.91 -11.59
C LEU A 74 4.60 15.82 -12.27
N GLY A 75 5.04 16.89 -11.62
CA GLY A 75 5.87 17.92 -12.27
C GLY A 75 5.08 18.68 -13.34
N ALA A 76 3.82 19.00 -13.05
CA ALA A 76 2.91 19.68 -13.97
C ALA A 76 2.13 20.79 -13.24
N ALA A 77 1.61 21.74 -14.01
CA ALA A 77 0.80 22.86 -13.55
C ALA A 77 -0.59 22.84 -14.21
N PRO A 78 -1.62 23.43 -13.57
CA PRO A 78 -2.92 23.67 -14.21
C PRO A 78 -2.77 24.37 -15.58
N GLY A 79 -3.63 24.02 -16.52
CA GLY A 79 -3.58 24.47 -17.91
C GLY A 79 -2.74 23.58 -18.84
N GLN A 80 -1.89 22.71 -18.30
CA GLN A 80 -1.10 21.77 -19.10
C GLN A 80 -1.90 20.51 -19.46
N THR A 81 -1.51 19.87 -20.56
CA THR A 81 -2.07 18.59 -21.01
C THR A 81 -1.27 17.44 -20.43
N VAL A 82 -1.96 16.41 -19.95
CA VAL A 82 -1.38 15.19 -19.39
C VAL A 82 -1.94 13.96 -20.07
N ILE A 83 -1.22 12.84 -19.96
CA ILE A 83 -1.69 11.55 -20.46
C ILE A 83 -2.18 10.72 -19.28
N LEU A 84 -3.46 10.35 -19.30
CA LEU A 84 -4.04 9.38 -18.37
C LEU A 84 -4.02 7.98 -19.00
N ASP A 85 -3.46 7.01 -18.29
CA ASP A 85 -3.46 5.58 -18.61
C ASP A 85 -4.12 4.81 -17.45
N ARG A 86 -5.11 3.96 -17.77
CA ARG A 86 -5.85 3.16 -16.79
C ARG A 86 -5.03 2.00 -16.23
N ARG A 87 -3.94 1.64 -16.89
CA ARG A 87 -3.02 0.61 -16.40
C ARG A 87 -2.37 1.10 -15.11
N CYS A 88 -2.60 0.37 -14.03
CA CYS A 88 -1.99 0.66 -12.74
C CYS A 88 -0.54 0.13 -12.69
N THR A 89 -0.38 -1.15 -13.04
CA THR A 89 0.86 -1.90 -12.86
C THR A 89 1.44 -2.38 -14.19
N ALA A 90 2.76 -2.59 -14.23
CA ALA A 90 3.49 -3.17 -15.34
C ALA A 90 3.89 -4.63 -15.02
N SER A 91 2.93 -5.42 -14.52
CA SER A 91 3.22 -6.73 -13.89
C SER A 91 3.94 -7.76 -14.78
N ALA A 92 3.97 -7.56 -16.10
CA ALA A 92 4.71 -8.41 -17.04
C ALA A 92 6.24 -8.21 -17.02
N MET A 93 6.73 -7.06 -16.53
CA MET A 93 8.17 -6.79 -16.38
C MET A 93 8.77 -7.63 -15.27
N THR A 94 10.06 -7.95 -15.34
CA THR A 94 10.82 -8.45 -14.17
C THR A 94 11.03 -7.33 -13.13
N GLU A 95 11.54 -7.69 -11.96
CA GLU A 95 11.91 -6.68 -10.95
C GLU A 95 13.06 -5.80 -11.44
N GLU A 96 14.08 -6.39 -12.06
CA GLU A 96 15.24 -5.68 -12.60
C GLU A 96 14.84 -4.70 -13.72
N GLU A 97 13.98 -5.14 -14.64
CA GLU A 97 13.43 -4.28 -15.70
C GLU A 97 12.63 -3.13 -15.10
N ALA A 98 11.82 -3.41 -14.09
CA ALA A 98 11.01 -2.39 -13.44
C ALA A 98 11.86 -1.39 -12.64
N GLU A 99 12.95 -1.84 -12.03
CA GLU A 99 13.90 -0.98 -11.32
C GLU A 99 14.62 -0.04 -12.29
N ILE A 100 15.17 -0.57 -13.38
CA ILE A 100 15.86 0.21 -14.42
C ILE A 100 14.90 1.18 -15.11
N GLY A 101 13.69 0.72 -15.44
CA GLY A 101 12.67 1.51 -16.14
C GLY A 101 11.94 2.52 -15.25
N GLY A 102 12.07 2.42 -13.93
CA GLY A 102 11.32 3.24 -12.99
C GLY A 102 9.83 2.97 -13.05
N GLU A 103 9.48 1.70 -12.88
CA GLU A 103 8.13 1.19 -13.07
C GLU A 103 7.54 0.67 -11.75
N PHE A 104 6.25 0.34 -11.81
CA PHE A 104 5.46 -0.14 -10.68
C PHE A 104 4.80 -1.47 -11.02
N ILE A 105 5.12 -2.49 -10.23
CA ILE A 105 4.70 -3.89 -10.46
C ILE A 105 3.92 -4.43 -9.28
N GLU A 106 3.12 -5.46 -9.55
CA GLU A 106 2.38 -6.24 -8.56
C GLU A 106 2.86 -7.69 -8.64
N ARG A 107 3.00 -8.34 -7.47
CA ARG A 107 3.41 -9.74 -7.33
C ARG A 107 2.52 -10.46 -6.33
N LEU A 108 2.40 -11.76 -6.54
CA LEU A 108 1.62 -12.67 -5.73
C LEU A 108 2.37 -14.00 -5.60
N GLU A 109 2.53 -14.48 -4.38
CA GLU A 109 2.88 -15.88 -4.09
C GLU A 109 1.70 -16.48 -3.33
N ASP A 110 1.06 -17.48 -3.92
CA ASP A 110 -0.22 -17.98 -3.42
C ASP A 110 -0.43 -19.44 -3.84
N ASP A 111 -0.94 -20.27 -2.93
CA ASP A 111 -1.35 -21.64 -3.26
C ASP A 111 -2.77 -21.72 -3.84
N GLY A 112 -3.50 -20.60 -3.80
CA GLY A 112 -4.85 -20.45 -4.32
C GLY A 112 -5.96 -21.04 -3.45
N ARG A 113 -5.63 -21.60 -2.27
CA ARG A 113 -6.53 -22.44 -1.48
C ARG A 113 -6.69 -21.98 -0.04
N HIS A 114 -5.58 -21.73 0.67
CA HIS A 114 -5.68 -21.39 2.08
C HIS A 114 -6.17 -19.94 2.26
N HIS A 115 -6.75 -19.68 3.42
CA HIS A 115 -7.25 -18.36 3.82
C HIS A 115 -6.77 -18.03 5.24
N ARG A 116 -5.58 -18.52 5.62
CA ARG A 116 -5.05 -18.37 6.98
C ARG A 116 -4.41 -17.00 7.16
N LEU A 117 -3.29 -16.74 6.49
CA LEU A 117 -2.57 -15.48 6.57
C LEU A 117 -2.32 -14.92 5.17
N VAL A 118 -2.58 -13.63 5.00
CA VAL A 118 -2.03 -12.84 3.89
C VAL A 118 -1.01 -11.83 4.41
N VAL A 119 0.19 -11.83 3.83
CA VAL A 119 1.28 -10.90 4.13
C VAL A 119 1.38 -9.89 3.00
N LEU A 120 1.41 -8.61 3.36
CA LEU A 120 1.24 -7.50 2.45
C LEU A 120 2.45 -6.54 2.53
N ALA A 121 2.88 -6.06 1.37
CA ALA A 121 3.69 -4.85 1.26
C ALA A 121 3.18 -4.01 0.08
N PRO A 122 2.14 -3.17 0.27
CA PRO A 122 1.60 -2.33 -0.80
C PRO A 122 2.59 -1.26 -1.31
N HIS A 123 3.67 -1.02 -0.56
CA HIS A 123 4.62 0.07 -0.77
C HIS A 123 6.08 -0.42 -0.82
N GLY A 124 6.31 -1.59 -1.45
CA GLY A 124 7.62 -2.19 -1.61
C GLY A 124 8.52 -1.51 -2.66
N GLY A 125 9.70 -2.10 -2.87
CA GLY A 125 10.72 -1.55 -3.76
C GLY A 125 11.32 -0.26 -3.19
N ALA A 126 11.38 0.80 -3.98
CA ALA A 126 11.91 2.10 -3.53
C ALA A 126 10.85 3.03 -2.91
N ILE A 127 9.57 2.63 -2.85
CA ILE A 127 8.49 3.43 -2.25
C ILE A 127 8.73 3.58 -0.74
N GLU A 128 8.72 2.46 -0.02
CA GLU A 128 9.08 2.32 1.39
C GLU A 128 10.08 1.16 1.52
N THR A 129 11.34 1.42 1.20
CA THR A 129 12.42 0.41 1.08
C THR A 129 12.39 -0.71 2.13
N ARG A 130 12.64 -1.95 1.70
CA ARG A 130 12.74 -3.14 2.55
C ARG A 130 11.42 -3.67 3.11
N THR A 131 10.27 -3.05 2.85
CA THR A 131 8.97 -3.57 3.34
C THR A 131 8.55 -4.85 2.60
N ASP A 132 8.79 -4.90 1.29
CA ASP A 132 8.56 -6.10 0.46
C ASP A 132 9.44 -7.26 0.88
N GLN A 133 10.73 -7.02 1.12
CA GLN A 133 11.67 -8.06 1.55
C GLN A 133 11.30 -8.65 2.91
N GLN A 134 10.75 -7.84 3.82
CA GLN A 134 10.22 -8.34 5.09
C GLN A 134 8.98 -9.21 4.88
N ALA A 135 8.06 -8.80 4.01
CA ALA A 135 6.89 -9.60 3.66
C ALA A 135 7.28 -10.94 3.02
N GLU A 136 8.21 -10.92 2.07
CA GLU A 136 8.79 -12.11 1.42
C GLU A 136 9.44 -13.04 2.44
N GLN A 137 10.23 -12.50 3.38
CA GLN A 137 10.87 -13.31 4.42
C GLN A 137 9.85 -13.99 5.34
N VAL A 138 8.75 -13.31 5.70
CA VAL A 138 7.69 -13.93 6.52
C VAL A 138 7.07 -15.11 5.78
N VAL A 139 6.74 -14.94 4.50
CA VAL A 139 6.15 -16.01 3.68
C VAL A 139 7.14 -17.16 3.48
N ALA A 140 8.42 -16.86 3.23
CA ALA A 140 9.47 -17.88 3.13
C ALA A 140 9.65 -18.68 4.45
N SER A 141 9.44 -18.04 5.60
CA SER A 141 9.57 -18.68 6.92
C SER A 141 8.38 -19.60 7.25
N LEU A 142 7.16 -19.17 6.91
CA LEU A 142 5.92 -19.89 7.22
C LEU A 142 5.55 -20.93 6.14
N GLY A 143 6.03 -20.73 4.92
CA GLY A 143 5.70 -21.53 3.75
C GLY A 143 4.36 -21.17 3.12
N SER A 144 4.21 -21.54 1.85
CA SER A 144 3.06 -21.21 1.00
C SER A 144 1.76 -21.95 1.35
N ARG A 145 1.82 -22.96 2.24
CA ARG A 145 0.63 -23.67 2.74
C ARG A 145 -0.14 -22.87 3.79
N ASP A 146 0.53 -21.95 4.45
CA ASP A 146 0.01 -21.21 5.60
C ASP A 146 -0.04 -19.70 5.37
N SER A 147 0.64 -19.21 4.33
CA SER A 147 0.75 -17.80 4.03
C SER A 147 0.66 -17.50 2.53
N THR A 148 0.02 -16.38 2.21
CA THR A 148 -0.06 -15.79 0.87
C THR A 148 0.73 -14.48 0.89
N LEU A 149 1.59 -14.25 -0.10
CA LEU A 149 2.26 -12.97 -0.30
C LEU A 149 1.48 -12.13 -1.31
N TRP A 150 1.20 -10.87 -1.00
CA TRP A 150 0.86 -9.88 -2.01
C TRP A 150 1.71 -8.62 -1.83
N VAL A 151 2.44 -8.23 -2.85
CA VAL A 151 3.30 -7.04 -2.79
C VAL A 151 3.15 -6.19 -4.04
N CYS A 152 3.30 -4.88 -3.85
CA CYS A 152 3.54 -3.95 -4.93
C CYS A 152 4.95 -3.37 -4.75
N LYS A 153 5.70 -3.26 -5.84
CA LYS A 153 7.06 -2.69 -5.82
C LYS A 153 7.14 -1.57 -6.84
N GLY A 154 7.70 -0.44 -6.44
CA GLY A 154 7.83 0.72 -7.31
C GLY A 154 9.20 1.36 -7.26
N TRP A 155 9.74 1.71 -8.42
CA TRP A 155 11.04 2.37 -8.54
C TRP A 155 10.94 3.65 -9.33
N ARG A 156 11.92 4.52 -9.13
CA ARG A 156 12.07 5.73 -9.92
C ARG A 156 13.56 6.11 -9.96
N PRO A 157 14.30 5.75 -11.02
CA PRO A 157 15.73 6.02 -11.13
C PRO A 157 16.09 7.48 -10.86
N VAL A 158 15.24 8.39 -11.34
CA VAL A 158 15.38 9.83 -11.10
C VAL A 158 14.21 10.34 -10.28
N GLY A 159 14.52 10.87 -9.09
CA GLY A 159 13.54 11.50 -8.20
C GLY A 159 13.13 10.58 -7.06
N ASN A 160 11.83 10.58 -6.72
CA ASN A 160 11.34 9.94 -5.51
C ASN A 160 10.20 8.96 -5.86
N ALA A 161 10.43 7.66 -5.61
CA ALA A 161 9.47 6.59 -5.90
C ALA A 161 8.19 6.69 -5.04
N TYR A 162 8.30 7.10 -3.78
CA TYR A 162 7.13 7.39 -2.94
C TYR A 162 6.22 8.43 -3.60
N ARG A 163 6.78 9.53 -4.10
CA ARG A 163 5.98 10.55 -4.81
C ARG A 163 5.34 10.01 -6.09
N ALA A 164 6.00 9.12 -6.82
CA ALA A 164 5.43 8.55 -8.04
C ALA A 164 4.33 7.53 -7.74
N TRP A 165 4.55 6.60 -6.82
CA TRP A 165 3.76 5.36 -6.77
C TRP A 165 2.92 5.18 -5.51
N HIS A 166 3.21 5.90 -4.42
CA HIS A 166 2.48 5.73 -3.17
C HIS A 166 1.00 6.14 -3.34
N ILE A 167 0.12 5.24 -2.89
CA ILE A 167 -1.32 5.46 -2.71
C ILE A 167 -1.65 4.91 -1.33
N SER A 168 -2.33 5.71 -0.50
CA SER A 168 -2.74 5.32 0.85
C SER A 168 -3.52 4.00 0.86
N SER A 169 -3.28 3.16 1.86
CA SER A 169 -3.86 1.82 1.98
C SER A 169 -5.40 1.79 1.97
N THR A 170 -6.07 2.91 2.34
CA THR A 170 -7.53 3.03 2.27
C THR A 170 -8.07 3.34 0.87
N ASP A 171 -7.20 3.79 -0.03
CA ASP A 171 -7.56 4.15 -1.41
C ASP A 171 -7.22 3.03 -2.41
N LEU A 172 -6.34 2.08 -2.06
CA LEU A 172 -6.01 0.93 -2.91
C LEU A 172 -7.26 0.14 -3.29
N SER A 173 -7.54 0.09 -4.59
CA SER A 173 -8.74 -0.52 -5.15
C SER A 173 -8.45 -1.85 -5.83
N VAL A 174 -9.25 -2.87 -5.52
CA VAL A 174 -9.22 -4.18 -6.21
C VAL A 174 -9.50 -4.04 -7.71
N HIS A 175 -10.06 -2.91 -8.16
CA HIS A 175 -10.28 -2.66 -9.58
C HIS A 175 -8.98 -2.33 -10.34
N SER A 176 -7.94 -1.89 -9.64
CA SER A 176 -6.67 -1.46 -10.24
C SER A 176 -5.58 -2.54 -10.23
N PHE A 177 -5.73 -3.52 -9.35
CA PHE A 177 -4.71 -4.50 -8.98
C PHE A 177 -5.26 -5.91 -9.23
N PRO A 178 -4.99 -6.52 -10.40
CA PRO A 178 -5.56 -7.82 -10.75
C PRO A 178 -5.22 -8.93 -9.76
N LEU A 179 -4.00 -8.96 -9.20
CA LEU A 179 -3.62 -10.00 -8.22
C LEU A 179 -4.27 -9.73 -6.86
N LEU A 180 -4.42 -8.47 -6.46
CA LEU A 180 -5.20 -8.14 -5.26
C LEU A 180 -6.67 -8.54 -5.43
N ARG A 181 -7.22 -8.36 -6.64
CA ARG A 181 -8.60 -8.73 -6.94
C ARG A 181 -8.83 -10.23 -6.72
N SER A 182 -7.89 -11.08 -7.12
CA SER A 182 -8.01 -12.54 -6.94
C SER A 182 -8.05 -12.96 -5.46
N LEU A 183 -7.48 -12.14 -4.57
CA LEU A 183 -7.50 -12.37 -3.12
C LEU A 183 -8.75 -11.80 -2.41
N SER A 184 -9.38 -10.79 -3.00
CA SER A 184 -10.37 -9.95 -2.30
C SER A 184 -11.58 -10.68 -1.73
N ALA A 185 -12.01 -11.77 -2.37
CA ALA A 185 -13.14 -12.58 -1.92
C ALA A 185 -12.75 -13.64 -0.88
N ARG A 186 -11.45 -13.90 -0.66
CA ARG A 186 -10.96 -15.05 0.10
C ARG A 186 -11.17 -14.92 1.60
N ARG A 187 -11.25 -13.68 2.12
CA ARG A 187 -11.49 -13.36 3.54
C ARG A 187 -10.54 -14.12 4.46
N PHE A 188 -9.30 -13.66 4.54
CA PHE A 188 -8.28 -14.28 5.37
C PHE A 188 -8.64 -14.19 6.86
N ARG A 189 -8.21 -15.19 7.63
CA ARG A 189 -8.30 -15.13 9.09
C ARG A 189 -7.45 -13.99 9.64
N TRP A 190 -6.20 -13.90 9.15
CA TRP A 190 -5.26 -12.88 9.54
C TRP A 190 -4.67 -12.17 8.33
N ALA A 191 -4.28 -10.91 8.52
CA ALA A 191 -3.47 -10.19 7.56
C ALA A 191 -2.36 -9.42 8.29
N LEU A 192 -1.23 -9.29 7.63
CA LEU A 192 -0.06 -8.58 8.12
C LEU A 192 0.41 -7.62 7.02
N SER A 193 0.65 -6.35 7.33
CA SER A 193 1.15 -5.38 6.35
C SER A 193 2.37 -4.62 6.87
N PHE A 194 3.46 -4.64 6.10
CA PHE A 194 4.67 -3.87 6.39
C PHE A 194 4.64 -2.51 5.67
N HIS A 195 4.95 -1.46 6.42
CA HIS A 195 5.01 -0.08 5.95
C HIS A 195 6.22 0.66 6.52
N GLY A 196 6.59 1.73 5.84
CA GLY A 196 7.63 2.67 6.25
C GLY A 196 7.08 4.09 6.39
N TYR A 197 7.43 4.77 7.48
CA TYR A 197 6.99 6.15 7.70
C TYR A 197 8.13 7.03 8.24
N ARG A 198 7.84 8.33 8.39
CA ARG A 198 8.82 9.36 8.81
C ARG A 198 8.89 9.58 10.33
N GLY A 199 8.70 8.52 11.12
CA GLY A 199 8.95 8.57 12.57
C GLY A 199 10.27 7.90 12.95
N ASN A 200 10.42 7.65 14.25
CA ASN A 200 11.65 7.14 14.86
C ASN A 200 11.46 5.79 15.57
N ASP A 201 10.25 5.22 15.54
CA ASP A 201 9.88 4.00 16.24
C ASP A 201 9.32 2.93 15.25
N VAL A 202 8.82 1.84 15.81
CA VAL A 202 7.96 0.86 15.13
C VAL A 202 6.57 0.91 15.79
N LEU A 203 5.53 1.14 14.97
CA LEU A 203 4.14 1.19 15.41
C LEU A 203 3.38 -0.04 14.97
N ILE A 204 2.72 -0.70 15.93
CA ILE A 204 1.85 -1.85 15.69
C ILE A 204 0.40 -1.37 15.73
N GLY A 205 -0.26 -1.46 14.58
CA GLY A 205 -1.63 -1.02 14.36
C GLY A 205 -2.54 -2.12 13.81
N GLY A 206 -3.64 -1.70 13.22
CA GLY A 206 -4.65 -2.57 12.64
C GLY A 206 -5.71 -3.03 13.64
N ARG A 207 -6.66 -3.81 13.13
CA ARG A 207 -7.85 -4.27 13.87
C ARG A 207 -7.70 -5.66 14.49
N ALA A 208 -6.55 -6.31 14.32
CA ALA A 208 -6.23 -7.56 14.99
C ALA A 208 -6.46 -7.49 16.51
N PRO A 209 -6.77 -8.63 17.17
CA PRO A 209 -6.98 -8.68 18.61
C PRO A 209 -5.81 -8.05 19.38
N ALA A 210 -6.14 -7.34 20.47
CA ALA A 210 -5.14 -6.65 21.30
C ALA A 210 -3.99 -7.57 21.75
N ARG A 211 -4.30 -8.85 22.02
CA ARG A 211 -3.30 -9.88 22.35
C ARG A 211 -2.32 -10.12 21.20
N LEU A 212 -2.79 -10.29 19.96
CA LEU A 212 -1.92 -10.48 18.79
C LEU A 212 -1.02 -9.25 18.58
N LYS A 213 -1.59 -8.03 18.65
CA LYS A 213 -0.80 -6.80 18.55
C LYS A 213 0.27 -6.69 19.64
N SER A 214 -0.06 -7.12 20.86
CA SER A 214 0.90 -7.14 21.99
C SER A 214 1.99 -8.19 21.79
N ASP A 215 1.65 -9.39 21.31
CA ASP A 215 2.61 -10.45 21.01
C ASP A 215 3.61 -9.99 19.93
N VAL A 216 3.11 -9.39 18.84
CA VAL A 216 3.94 -8.79 17.79
C VAL A 216 4.84 -7.68 18.35
N ARG A 217 4.28 -6.75 19.14
CA ARG A 217 5.05 -5.67 19.77
C ARG A 217 6.14 -6.21 20.70
N ASN A 218 5.85 -7.24 21.49
CA ASN A 218 6.80 -7.88 22.39
C ASN A 218 7.94 -8.54 21.62
N ALA A 219 7.60 -9.33 20.60
CA ALA A 219 8.58 -10.05 19.78
C ALA A 219 9.53 -9.09 19.06
N ILE A 220 8.99 -8.04 18.43
CA ILE A 220 9.81 -7.03 17.75
C ILE A 220 10.64 -6.24 18.78
N ALA A 221 10.08 -5.81 19.91
CA ALA A 221 10.84 -5.11 20.95
C ALA A 221 12.05 -5.92 21.44
N LYS A 222 11.87 -7.23 21.63
CA LYS A 222 12.95 -8.14 22.00
C LYS A 222 14.01 -8.26 20.90
N ALA A 223 13.59 -8.37 19.63
CA ALA A 223 14.51 -8.44 18.50
C ALA A 223 15.30 -7.14 18.29
N LEU A 224 14.78 -6.02 18.79
CA LEU A 224 15.39 -4.69 18.71
C LEU A 224 16.06 -4.26 20.02
N ASP A 225 16.25 -5.16 20.99
CA ASP A 225 16.88 -4.81 22.26
C ASP A 225 18.29 -4.23 22.05
N GLY A 226 18.62 -3.16 22.77
CA GLY A 226 19.86 -2.40 22.60
C GLY A 226 19.98 -1.55 21.33
N SER A 227 19.02 -1.58 20.40
CA SER A 227 19.08 -0.78 19.15
C SER A 227 18.71 0.70 19.34
N GLY A 228 18.04 1.04 20.45
CA GLY A 228 17.47 2.36 20.68
C GLY A 228 16.16 2.66 19.93
N VAL A 229 15.65 1.70 19.14
CA VAL A 229 14.35 1.83 18.44
C VAL A 229 13.21 1.44 19.38
N CYS A 230 12.29 2.37 19.63
CA CYS A 230 11.07 2.07 20.41
C CYS A 230 10.08 1.25 19.58
N VAL A 231 9.35 0.34 20.23
CA VAL A 231 8.27 -0.44 19.61
C VAL A 231 7.02 -0.32 20.47
N ARG A 232 5.92 0.12 19.89
CA ARG A 232 4.67 0.35 20.62
C ARG A 232 3.44 0.00 19.79
N VAL A 233 2.33 -0.21 20.48
CA VAL A 233 1.02 -0.29 19.83
C VAL A 233 0.55 1.14 19.57
N ALA A 234 -0.04 1.39 18.41
CA ALA A 234 -0.61 2.69 18.08
C ALA A 234 -1.82 3.00 18.98
N GLU A 235 -1.95 4.26 19.36
CA GLU A 235 -3.11 4.72 20.12
C GLU A 235 -4.35 4.82 19.22
N PRO A 236 -5.58 4.69 19.78
CA PRO A 236 -6.80 4.83 19.00
C PRO A 236 -6.87 6.16 18.26
N GLY A 237 -7.11 6.11 16.94
CA GLY A 237 -7.18 7.31 16.09
C GLY A 237 -5.83 7.98 15.81
N GLU A 238 -4.72 7.41 16.28
CA GLU A 238 -3.39 7.89 15.95
C GLU A 238 -3.16 7.83 14.44
N ARG A 239 -2.46 8.83 13.90
CA ARG A 239 -2.01 8.80 12.51
C ARG A 239 -1.16 7.55 12.30
N HIS A 240 -1.44 6.78 11.24
CA HIS A 240 -0.78 5.50 10.94
C HIS A 240 -1.22 4.32 11.83
N SER A 241 -2.27 4.45 12.66
CA SER A 241 -2.80 3.32 13.43
C SER A 241 -3.37 2.19 12.58
N GLY A 242 -3.74 2.47 11.32
CA GLY A 242 -4.26 1.46 10.40
C GLY A 242 -5.63 0.89 10.79
N GLU A 243 -6.38 1.51 11.71
CA GLU A 243 -7.62 0.95 12.29
C GLU A 243 -8.87 1.07 11.41
N SER A 244 -8.80 1.80 10.30
CA SER A 244 -9.92 1.92 9.36
C SER A 244 -10.27 0.55 8.77
N ALA A 245 -11.57 0.20 8.77
CA ALA A 245 -12.05 -1.01 8.09
C ALA A 245 -11.78 -0.97 6.57
N SER A 246 -11.64 0.23 5.99
CA SER A 246 -11.26 0.40 4.58
C SER A 246 -9.76 0.25 4.34
N ASN A 247 -8.92 0.20 5.39
CA ASN A 247 -7.49 -0.08 5.22
C ASN A 247 -7.33 -1.50 4.65
N LEU A 248 -6.54 -1.63 3.60
CA LEU A 248 -6.28 -2.88 2.90
C LEU A 248 -5.99 -4.06 3.84
N VAL A 249 -5.15 -3.88 4.86
CA VAL A 249 -4.77 -4.95 5.79
C VAL A 249 -5.98 -5.48 6.56
N ASN A 250 -6.95 -4.63 6.89
CA ASN A 250 -8.16 -5.08 7.56
C ASN A 250 -9.15 -5.64 6.55
N ARG A 251 -9.38 -4.95 5.43
CA ARG A 251 -10.41 -5.30 4.44
C ARG A 251 -10.27 -6.72 3.87
N LEU A 252 -9.05 -7.25 3.80
CA LEU A 252 -8.81 -8.62 3.33
C LEU A 252 -9.15 -9.70 4.35
N THR A 253 -9.47 -9.33 5.59
CA THR A 253 -9.77 -10.28 6.67
C THR A 253 -11.25 -10.47 6.90
N ILE A 254 -11.61 -11.60 7.54
CA ILE A 254 -12.95 -11.85 8.05
C ILE A 254 -13.39 -10.67 8.92
N ASP A 255 -14.54 -10.09 8.57
CA ASP A 255 -15.19 -8.96 9.26
C ASP A 255 -14.30 -7.73 9.48
N ALA A 256 -13.25 -7.62 8.66
CA ALA A 256 -12.22 -6.60 8.78
C ALA A 256 -11.59 -6.51 10.19
N ALA A 257 -11.41 -7.64 10.88
CA ALA A 257 -10.97 -7.68 12.27
C ALA A 257 -9.63 -8.40 12.51
N GLY A 258 -8.97 -8.91 11.46
CA GLY A 258 -7.76 -9.72 11.58
C GLY A 258 -6.46 -9.02 11.16
N GLY A 259 -6.50 -7.74 10.80
CA GLY A 259 -5.36 -7.04 10.21
C GLY A 259 -4.38 -6.48 11.24
N THR A 260 -3.09 -6.75 11.08
CA THR A 260 -1.98 -6.15 11.83
C THR A 260 -1.15 -5.28 10.90
N GLN A 261 -1.02 -3.99 11.22
CA GLN A 261 -0.18 -3.07 10.47
C GLN A 261 1.14 -2.83 11.22
N ILE A 262 2.28 -2.86 10.53
CA ILE A 262 3.59 -2.53 11.09
C ILE A 262 4.15 -1.33 10.33
N GLU A 263 4.16 -0.17 10.99
CA GLU A 263 4.74 1.07 10.45
C GLU A 263 6.13 1.27 11.05
N GLN A 264 7.15 1.45 10.20
CA GLN A 264 8.54 1.43 10.64
C GLN A 264 9.28 2.70 10.25
N SER A 265 10.09 3.24 11.18
CA SER A 265 11.10 4.23 10.82
C SER A 265 12.06 3.69 9.76
N ARG A 266 12.71 4.58 9.01
CA ARG A 266 13.74 4.18 8.03
C ARG A 266 14.87 3.38 8.67
N ALA A 267 15.30 3.76 9.88
CA ALA A 267 16.35 3.07 10.62
C ALA A 267 15.92 1.64 10.96
N ALA A 268 14.72 1.46 11.52
CA ALA A 268 14.18 0.14 11.86
C ALA A 268 14.17 -0.81 10.65
N ARG A 269 13.56 -0.40 9.53
CA ARG A 269 13.43 -1.26 8.35
C ARG A 269 14.73 -1.50 7.58
N THR A 270 15.71 -0.59 7.66
CA THR A 270 16.97 -0.73 6.93
C THR A 270 18.02 -1.51 7.70
N LEU A 271 18.11 -1.30 9.01
CA LEU A 271 19.13 -1.91 9.87
C LEU A 271 18.65 -3.21 10.52
N HIS A 272 17.35 -3.33 10.77
CA HIS A 272 16.79 -4.44 11.54
C HIS A 272 15.65 -5.18 10.82
N GLY A 273 15.36 -4.85 9.56
CA GLY A 273 14.28 -5.46 8.78
C GLY A 273 14.23 -6.99 8.89
N PRO A 274 15.33 -7.71 8.67
CA PRO A 274 15.32 -9.17 8.80
C PRO A 274 14.99 -9.70 10.20
N ALA A 275 15.45 -9.01 11.26
CA ALA A 275 15.15 -9.38 12.64
C ALA A 275 13.68 -9.12 12.99
N ILE A 276 13.13 -8.00 12.50
CA ILE A 276 11.71 -7.66 12.64
C ILE A 276 10.84 -8.71 11.94
N ALA A 277 11.16 -9.06 10.68
CA ALA A 277 10.43 -10.07 9.93
C ALA A 277 10.48 -11.45 10.62
N ALA A 278 11.66 -11.90 11.08
CA ALA A 278 11.79 -13.17 11.79
C ALA A 278 10.94 -13.21 13.08
N ALA A 279 10.99 -12.15 13.90
CA ALA A 279 10.20 -12.05 15.12
C ALA A 279 8.68 -12.10 14.85
N VAL A 280 8.24 -11.48 13.75
CA VAL A 280 6.84 -11.51 13.34
C VAL A 280 6.43 -12.90 12.83
N SER A 281 7.30 -13.59 12.09
CA SER A 281 7.07 -14.97 11.64
C SER A 281 6.79 -15.90 12.82
N GLU A 282 7.62 -15.86 13.88
CA GLU A 282 7.45 -16.70 15.07
C GLU A 282 6.09 -16.51 15.76
N VAL A 283 5.63 -15.26 15.84
CA VAL A 283 4.31 -14.94 16.41
C VAL A 283 3.20 -15.53 15.54
N TYR A 284 3.25 -15.33 14.23
CA TYR A 284 2.21 -15.83 13.33
C TYR A 284 2.20 -17.35 13.24
N ASP A 285 3.35 -18.02 13.26
CA ASP A 285 3.44 -19.49 13.33
C ASP A 285 2.67 -20.03 14.55
N THR A 286 2.91 -19.43 15.72
CA THR A 286 2.21 -19.79 16.97
C THR A 286 0.70 -19.57 16.87
N TRP A 287 0.27 -18.44 16.30
CA TRP A 287 -1.14 -18.10 16.15
C TRP A 287 -1.86 -19.00 15.14
N ILE A 288 -1.21 -19.34 14.04
CA ILE A 288 -1.73 -20.28 13.03
C ILE A 288 -1.86 -21.69 13.63
N ALA A 289 -0.83 -22.16 14.34
CA ALA A 289 -0.86 -23.46 15.01
C ALA A 289 -1.96 -23.57 16.07
N THR A 290 -2.27 -22.48 16.77
CA THR A 290 -3.32 -22.45 17.80
C THR A 290 -4.72 -22.47 17.20
N ASP A 291 -4.93 -21.78 16.08
CA ASP A 291 -6.23 -21.76 15.37
C ASP A 291 -6.56 -23.14 14.78
N ASN A 292 -5.55 -23.89 14.32
CA ASN A 292 -5.72 -25.27 13.81
C ASN A 292 -6.17 -26.30 14.86
N ARG A 293 -6.12 -25.96 16.15
CA ARG A 293 -6.57 -26.84 17.25
C ARG A 293 -7.99 -26.55 17.73
N ARG A 294 -8.67 -25.56 17.14
CA ARG A 294 -10.05 -25.18 17.44
C ARG A 294 -10.97 -25.62 16.31
#